data_AF-A0A4V1RG94-F1
#
_entry.id   AF-A0A4V1RG94-F1
#
_cell.length_a   1.000
_cell.length_b   1.000
_cell.length_c   1.000
_cell.angle_alpha   90.00
_cell.angle_beta   90.00
_cell.angle_gamma   90.00
#
_symmetry.space_group_name_H-M   'P 1'
#
loop_
_entity.id
_entity.type
_entity.pdbx_description
1 polymer ?
#
loop_
_entity_poly.entity_id
_entity_poly.type
_entity_poly.pdbx_seq_one_letter_code
_entity_poly.pdbx_strand_id
1 'polypeptide(L)'
;GMLPVWGAWALGLTSFWLGLVAIAACVGHIWPVFFHFRGGKGVATAFGAIAPIGLDLTGVMAGTWLLTILLSGYSSLGAIVSALIAPFYVWWFKPQYTFPVSMLSCLILLRHHDNIQRLWRRQESKI
;
A
#
# COMPACT_ATOMS: atom_id res chain seq x y z
N GLY A 1 7.66 4.28 5.24
CA GLY A 1 7.69 3.74 3.87
C GLY A 1 8.61 4.55 2.99
N MET A 2 8.31 5.84 2.82
CA MET A 2 9.03 6.74 1.91
C MET A 2 10.54 6.82 2.14
N LEU A 3 10.99 7.22 3.33
CA LEU A 3 12.43 7.41 3.61
C LEU A 3 13.31 6.19 3.29
N PRO A 4 13.01 4.96 3.77
CA PRO A 4 13.86 3.81 3.48
C PRO A 4 13.84 3.42 2.00
N VAL A 5 12.70 3.53 1.30
CA VAL A 5 12.61 3.21 -0.12
C VAL A 5 13.32 4.27 -0.98
N TRP A 6 13.20 5.54 -0.61
CA TRP A 6 13.92 6.62 -1.29
C TRP A 6 15.43 6.53 -1.09
N GLY A 7 15.88 6.20 0.14
CA GLY A 7 17.29 5.93 0.41
C GLY A 7 17.80 4.72 -0.39
N ALA A 8 17.03 3.64 -0.45
CA ALA A 8 17.36 2.47 -1.27
C ALA A 8 17.44 2.80 -2.77
N TRP A 9 16.56 3.67 -3.26
CA TRP A 9 16.57 4.15 -4.64
C TRP A 9 17.80 5.03 -4.93
N ALA A 10 18.15 5.93 -4.01
CA ALA A 10 19.33 6.79 -4.11
C ALA A 10 20.65 5.97 -4.12
N LEU A 11 20.65 4.80 -3.48
CA LEU A 11 21.76 3.83 -3.51
C LEU A 11 21.82 3.01 -4.80
N GLY A 12 20.89 3.22 -5.74
CA GLY A 12 20.87 2.51 -7.03
C GLY A 12 20.44 1.04 -6.93
N LEU A 13 19.72 0.65 -5.86
CA LEU A 13 19.23 -0.71 -5.70
C LEU A 13 18.22 -1.09 -6.79
N THR A 14 18.24 -2.36 -7.20
CA THR A 14 17.31 -2.87 -8.22
C THR A 14 15.87 -2.88 -7.72
N SER A 15 14.90 -2.88 -8.65
CA SER A 15 13.46 -2.88 -8.34
C SER A 15 13.06 -3.96 -7.33
N PHE A 16 13.68 -5.14 -7.41
CA PHE A 16 13.43 -6.25 -6.50
C PHE A 16 13.78 -5.89 -5.04
N TRP A 17 14.97 -5.31 -4.82
CA TRP A 17 15.40 -4.87 -3.50
C TRP A 17 14.56 -3.72 -2.95
N LEU A 18 14.13 -2.80 -3.81
CA LEU A 18 13.18 -1.74 -3.43
C LEU A 18 11.86 -2.33 -2.92
N GLY A 19 11.36 -3.38 -3.58
CA GLY A 19 10.20 -4.15 -3.11
C GLY A 19 10.40 -4.75 -1.73
N LEU A 20 11.54 -5.41 -1.50
CA LEU A 20 11.86 -5.99 -0.19
C LEU A 20 11.96 -4.93 0.90
N VAL A 21 12.57 -3.78 0.62
CA VAL A 21 12.65 -2.65 1.56
C VAL A 21 11.25 -2.09 1.86
N ALA A 22 10.40 -1.95 0.85
CA ALA A 22 9.01 -1.49 1.02
C ALA A 22 8.20 -2.47 1.89
N ILE A 23 8.34 -3.77 1.64
CA ILE A 23 7.70 -4.83 2.43
C ILE A 23 8.22 -4.81 3.87
N ALA A 24 9.54 -4.77 4.08
CA ALA A 24 10.13 -4.71 5.41
C ALA A 24 9.64 -3.48 6.21
N ALA A 25 9.57 -2.32 5.56
CA ALA A 25 9.01 -1.11 6.16
C ALA A 25 7.53 -1.27 6.52
N CYS A 26 6.72 -1.94 5.69
CA CYS A 26 5.31 -2.21 5.98
C CYS A 26 5.14 -3.24 7.09
N VAL A 27 5.91 -4.33 7.07
CA VAL A 27 5.94 -5.36 8.12
C VAL A 27 6.29 -4.72 9.46
N GLY A 28 7.32 -3.88 9.52
CA GLY A 28 7.70 -3.16 10.74
C GLY A 28 6.62 -2.20 11.25
N HIS A 29 5.74 -1.69 10.38
CA HIS A 29 4.59 -0.87 10.79
C HIS A 29 3.38 -1.70 11.22
N ILE A 30 3.16 -2.86 10.59
CA ILE A 30 2.04 -3.77 10.90
C ILE A 30 2.32 -4.53 12.21
N TRP A 31 3.56 -4.98 12.39
CA TRP A 31 4.03 -5.71 13.58
C TRP A 31 5.29 -5.04 14.17
N PRO A 32 5.15 -3.84 14.76
CA PRO A 32 6.26 -3.13 15.37
C PRO A 32 6.76 -3.84 16.64
N VAL A 33 8.07 -4.09 16.69
CA VAL A 33 8.74 -4.72 17.85
C VAL A 33 8.51 -3.88 19.13
N PHE A 34 8.56 -2.55 19.01
CA PHE A 34 8.40 -1.62 20.14
C PHE A 34 6.98 -1.55 20.72
N PHE A 35 5.97 -2.04 19.99
CA PHE A 35 4.58 -2.07 20.46
C PHE A 35 4.04 -3.50 20.55
N HIS A 36 4.89 -4.45 20.97
CA HIS A 36 4.51 -5.85 21.19
C HIS A 36 3.84 -6.50 19.96
N PHE A 37 4.33 -6.17 18.76
CA PHE A 37 3.80 -6.63 17.48
C PHE A 37 2.32 -6.23 17.23
N ARG A 38 1.82 -5.19 17.89
CA ARG A 38 0.47 -4.63 17.65
C ARG A 38 0.58 -3.30 16.92
N GLY A 39 0.48 -3.34 15.59
CA GLY A 39 0.57 -2.16 14.74
C GLY A 39 -0.65 -1.94 13.84
N GLY A 40 -0.50 -0.98 12.93
CA GLY A 40 -1.54 -0.53 12.02
C GLY A 40 -1.78 -1.47 10.84
N LYS A 41 -2.48 -0.94 9.81
CA LYS A 41 -2.78 -1.66 8.57
C LYS A 41 -1.79 -1.41 7.43
N GLY A 42 -0.83 -0.50 7.61
CA GLY A 42 0.25 -0.28 6.65
C GLY A 42 -0.09 0.56 5.42
N VAL A 43 -1.32 1.07 5.27
CA VAL A 43 -1.75 1.81 4.06
C VAL A 43 -0.88 3.05 3.80
N ALA A 44 -0.69 3.92 4.80
CA ALA A 44 0.15 5.11 4.65
C ALA A 44 1.63 4.76 4.37
N THR A 45 2.11 3.67 4.97
CA THR A 45 3.48 3.18 4.76
C THR A 45 3.68 2.66 3.35
N ALA A 46 2.71 1.91 2.81
CA ALA A 46 2.71 1.42 1.43
C ALA A 46 2.58 2.55 0.42
N PHE A 47 1.68 3.51 0.65
CA PHE A 47 1.54 4.71 -0.18
C PHE A 47 2.85 5.50 -0.24
N GLY A 48 3.46 5.76 0.92
CA GLY A 48 4.77 6.43 0.98
C GLY A 48 5.89 5.63 0.31
N ALA A 49 5.81 4.29 0.29
CA ALA A 49 6.79 3.45 -0.41
C ALA A 49 6.64 3.51 -1.94
N ILE A 50 5.44 3.76 -2.45
CA ILE A 50 5.17 3.94 -3.88
C ILE A 50 5.53 5.35 -4.34
N ALA A 51 5.46 6.35 -3.46
CA ALA A 51 5.69 7.76 -3.79
C ALA A 51 6.98 8.05 -4.58
N PRO A 52 8.15 7.45 -4.26
CA PRO A 52 9.39 7.67 -5.01
C PRO A 52 9.39 7.13 -6.45
N ILE A 53 8.45 6.25 -6.82
CA ILE A 53 8.38 5.67 -8.17
C ILE A 53 7.94 6.73 -9.19
N GLY A 54 7.10 7.68 -8.77
CA GLY A 54 6.64 8.79 -9.60
C GLY A 54 5.46 9.53 -8.99
N LEU A 55 5.44 10.85 -9.15
CA LEU A 55 4.34 11.71 -8.69
C LEU A 55 3.04 11.39 -9.43
N ASP A 56 3.11 11.03 -10.71
CA ASP A 56 1.94 10.66 -11.52
C ASP A 56 1.23 9.44 -10.92
N LEU A 57 1.97 8.37 -10.65
CA LEU A 57 1.45 7.15 -10.04
C LEU A 57 0.85 7.43 -8.67
N THR A 58 1.54 8.23 -7.87
CA THR A 58 1.10 8.63 -6.53
C THR A 58 -0.21 9.42 -6.58
N GLY A 59 -0.33 10.35 -7.52
CA GLY A 59 -1.52 11.15 -7.74
C GLY A 59 -2.71 10.29 -8.18
N VAL A 60 -2.51 9.37 -9.13
CA VAL A 60 -3.57 8.46 -9.56
C VAL A 60 -3.99 7.55 -8.40
N MET A 61 -3.06 6.96 -7.64
CA MET A 61 -3.38 6.12 -6.48
C MET A 61 -4.15 6.86 -5.38
N ALA A 62 -3.73 8.10 -5.07
CA ALA A 62 -4.44 8.95 -4.12
C ALA A 62 -5.83 9.32 -4.63
N GLY A 63 -5.96 9.61 -5.93
CA GLY A 63 -7.23 9.86 -6.60
C GLY A 63 -8.18 8.67 -6.50
N THR A 64 -7.70 7.44 -6.78
CA THR A 64 -8.51 6.22 -6.65
C THR A 64 -8.99 6.00 -5.21
N TRP A 65 -8.11 6.24 -4.23
CA TRP A 65 -8.46 6.10 -2.81
C TRP A 65 -9.54 7.12 -2.41
N LEU A 66 -9.33 8.39 -2.76
CA LEU A 66 -10.25 9.48 -2.48
C LEU A 66 -11.61 9.25 -3.16
N LEU A 67 -11.61 8.91 -4.44
CA LEU A 67 -12.83 8.63 -5.19
C LEU A 67 -13.61 7.47 -4.56
N THR A 68 -12.93 6.40 -4.18
CA THR A 68 -13.57 5.23 -3.55
C THR A 68 -14.19 5.61 -2.20
N ILE A 69 -13.52 6.44 -1.41
CA ILE A 69 -14.07 6.93 -0.13
C ILE A 69 -15.28 7.83 -0.36
N LEU A 70 -15.22 8.76 -1.32
CA LEU A 70 -16.33 9.66 -1.62
C LEU A 70 -17.57 8.90 -2.10
N LEU A 71 -17.39 7.83 -2.87
CA LEU A 71 -18.50 7.02 -3.40
C LEU A 71 -19.07 6.04 -2.36
N SER A 72 -18.22 5.46 -1.50
CA SER A 72 -18.63 4.36 -0.60
C SER A 72 -18.79 4.76 0.87
N GLY A 73 -18.07 5.80 1.31
CA GLY A 73 -17.95 6.19 2.71
C GLY A 73 -17.02 5.29 3.54
N TYR A 74 -16.30 4.34 2.95
CA TYR A 74 -15.45 3.39 3.70
C TYR A 74 -13.96 3.56 3.39
N SER A 75 -13.15 3.82 4.43
CA SER A 75 -11.67 3.94 4.29
C SER A 75 -11.03 2.64 3.84
N SER A 76 -11.53 1.54 4.42
CA SER A 76 -11.04 0.21 4.17
C SER A 76 -11.30 -0.21 2.73
N LEU A 77 -12.46 0.14 2.17
CA LEU A 77 -12.75 -0.13 0.77
C LEU A 77 -11.81 0.66 -0.13
N GLY A 78 -11.55 1.94 0.17
CA GLY A 78 -10.54 2.73 -0.54
C GLY A 78 -9.17 2.08 -0.55
N ALA A 79 -8.70 1.60 0.60
CA ALA A 79 -7.41 0.92 0.69
C ALA A 79 -7.37 -0.40 -0.10
N ILE A 80 -8.44 -1.20 -0.07
CA ILE A 80 -8.55 -2.47 -0.79
C ILE A 80 -8.56 -2.23 -2.30
N VAL A 81 -9.39 -1.30 -2.78
CA VAL A 81 -9.50 -0.96 -4.21
C VAL A 81 -8.18 -0.40 -4.72
N SER A 82 -7.57 0.54 -3.99
CA SER A 82 -6.25 1.07 -4.35
C SER A 82 -5.18 -0.03 -4.38
N ALA A 83 -5.16 -0.94 -3.42
CA ALA A 83 -4.19 -2.05 -3.41
C ALA A 83 -4.39 -3.02 -4.59
N LEU A 84 -5.63 -3.30 -4.99
CA LEU A 84 -5.94 -4.15 -6.14
C LEU A 84 -5.54 -3.51 -7.46
N ILE A 85 -5.72 -2.20 -7.60
CA ILE A 85 -5.45 -1.48 -8.86
C ILE A 85 -3.95 -1.08 -8.98
N ALA A 86 -3.23 -0.95 -7.86
CA ALA A 86 -1.82 -0.52 -7.85
C ALA A 86 -0.92 -1.28 -8.85
N PRO A 87 -0.95 -2.63 -8.93
CA PRO A 87 -0.10 -3.36 -9.86
C PRO A 87 -0.43 -3.08 -11.32
N PHE A 88 -1.69 -2.82 -11.64
CA PHE A 88 -2.13 -2.48 -13.00
C PHE A 88 -1.61 -1.11 -13.42
N TYR A 89 -1.69 -0.11 -12.55
CA TYR A 89 -1.11 1.21 -12.82
C TYR A 89 0.40 1.12 -13.00
N VAL A 90 1.08 0.39 -12.12
CA VAL A 90 2.54 0.23 -12.22
C VAL A 90 2.93 -0.52 -13.50
N TRP A 91 2.19 -1.55 -13.88
CA TRP A 91 2.41 -2.24 -15.14
C TRP A 91 2.30 -1.32 -16.37
N TRP A 92 1.35 -0.37 -16.34
CA TRP A 92 1.17 0.60 -17.42
C TRP A 92 2.28 1.66 -17.49
N PHE A 93 2.70 2.22 -16.34
CA PHE A 93 3.65 3.33 -16.30
C PHE A 93 5.12 2.89 -16.18
N LYS A 94 5.41 1.87 -15.37
CA LYS A 94 6.76 1.43 -14.97
C LYS A 94 6.78 -0.09 -14.67
N PRO A 95 6.69 -0.95 -15.70
CA PRO A 95 6.53 -2.40 -15.54
C PRO A 95 7.63 -3.08 -14.70
N GLN A 96 8.81 -2.47 -14.59
CA GLN A 96 9.91 -2.95 -13.75
C GLN A 96 9.59 -3.00 -12.25
N TYR A 97 8.59 -2.25 -11.78
CA TYR A 97 8.18 -2.23 -10.36
C TYR A 97 6.92 -3.06 -10.10
N THR A 98 6.33 -3.68 -11.13
CA THR A 98 5.07 -4.42 -11.00
C THR A 98 5.19 -5.56 -10.00
N PHE A 99 6.27 -6.34 -10.05
CA PHE A 99 6.48 -7.45 -9.13
C PHE A 99 6.60 -6.99 -7.65
N PRO A 100 7.50 -6.04 -7.31
CA PRO A 100 7.54 -5.39 -6.00
C PRO A 100 6.20 -4.90 -5.47
N VAL A 101 5.45 -4.19 -6.32
CA VAL A 101 4.18 -3.57 -5.93
C VAL A 101 3.10 -4.63 -5.75
N SER A 102 3.06 -5.67 -6.58
CA SER A 102 2.16 -6.81 -6.39
C SER A 102 2.38 -7.50 -5.04
N MET A 103 3.64 -7.72 -4.63
CA MET A 103 3.94 -8.30 -3.33
C MET A 103 3.44 -7.40 -2.18
N LEU A 104 3.64 -6.09 -2.30
CA LEU A 104 3.17 -5.12 -1.33
C LEU A 104 1.64 -5.07 -1.26
N SER A 105 0.97 -5.09 -2.41
CA SER A 105 -0.49 -5.16 -2.51
C SER A 105 -1.04 -6.41 -1.83
N CYS A 106 -0.43 -7.59 -2.05
CA CYS A 106 -0.81 -8.81 -1.35
C CYS A 106 -0.69 -8.66 0.17
N LEU A 107 0.40 -8.08 0.69
CA LEU A 107 0.56 -7.85 2.12
C LEU A 107 -0.54 -6.96 2.71
N ILE A 108 -0.90 -5.88 2.00
CA ILE A 108 -1.96 -4.96 2.42
C ILE A 108 -3.32 -5.68 2.42
N LEU A 109 -3.64 -6.44 1.37
CA LEU A 109 -4.90 -7.18 1.29
C LEU A 109 -5.02 -8.22 2.39
N LEU A 110 -3.96 -8.98 2.67
CA LEU A 110 -3.93 -9.93 3.79
C LEU A 110 -4.18 -9.24 5.14
N ARG A 111 -3.59 -8.05 5.35
CA ARG A 111 -3.83 -7.28 6.57
C ARG A 111 -5.25 -6.73 6.67
N HIS A 112 -5.96 -6.57 5.55
CA HIS A 112 -7.34 -6.08 5.51
C HIS A 112 -8.41 -7.18 5.56
N HIS A 113 -8.05 -8.46 5.77
CA HIS A 113 -9.01 -9.56 5.85
C HIS A 113 -10.16 -9.29 6.85
N ASP A 114 -9.86 -8.75 8.04
CA ASP A 114 -10.87 -8.37 9.04
C ASP A 114 -11.84 -7.27 8.55
N ASN A 115 -11.34 -6.35 7.72
CA ASN A 115 -12.16 -5.29 7.15
C ASN A 115 -13.02 -5.79 6.01
N ILE A 116 -12.48 -6.69 5.18
CA ILE A 116 -13.25 -7.38 4.14
C ILE A 116 -14.40 -8.16 4.77
N GLN A 117 -14.15 -8.87 5.87
CA GLN A 117 -15.18 -9.59 6.61
C GLN A 117 -16.25 -8.66 7.21
N ARG A 118 -15.84 -7.51 7.77
CA ARG A 118 -16.77 -6.49 8.29
C ARG A 118 -17.60 -5.83 7.19
N LEU A 119 -16.99 -5.51 6.04
CA LEU A 119 -17.68 -5.00 4.86
C LEU A 119 -18.73 -6.00 4.35
N TRP A 120 -18.37 -7.28 4.25
CA TRP A 120 -19.31 -8.34 3.86
C TRP A 120 -20.50 -8.44 4.81
N ARG A 121 -20.25 -8.30 6.11
CA ARG A 121 -21.29 -8.31 7.16
C ARG A 121 -22.03 -6.98 7.31
N ARG A 122 -21.70 -5.96 6.51
CA ARG A 122 -22.22 -4.58 6.63
C ARG A 122 -22.03 -3.96 8.02
N GLN A 123 -20.97 -4.36 8.72
CA GLN A 123 -20.60 -3.91 10.07
C GLN A 123 -19.43 -2.92 10.06
N GLU A 124 -18.94 -2.55 8.88
CA GLU A 124 -17.85 -1.59 8.75
C GLU A 124 -18.34 -0.18 9.09
N SER A 125 -17.57 0.52 9.93
CA SER A 125 -17.84 1.92 10.23
C SER A 125 -17.51 2.79 9.01
N LYS A 126 -18.47 3.61 8.60
CA LYS A 126 -18.19 4.70 7.66
C LYS A 126 -17.25 5.72 8.32
N ILE A 127 -16.38 6.31 7.51
CA ILE A 127 -15.56 7.46 7.92
C ILE A 127 -16.40 8.72 7.89
#